data_AF-A0A7Y3BIX2-F1
#
_entry.id   AF-A0A7Y3BIX2-F1
#
_cell.length_a   1.000
_cell.length_b   1.000
_cell.length_c   1.000
_cell.angle_alpha   90.00
_cell.angle_beta   90.00
_cell.angle_gamma   90.00
#
_symmetry.space_group_name_H-M   'P 1'
#
loop_
_entity.id
_entity.type
_entity.pdbx_description
1 polymer ?
#
loop_
_entity_poly.entity_id
_entity_poly.type
_entity_poly.pdbx_seq_one_letter_code
_entity_poly.pdbx_strand_id
1 'polypeptide(L)'
;MIHPKKMIFYSLKNLDKIPQVQMLSKEERFNIEVVSNVLPFRVNNYVVEELINWENIPDDPIYQLTFMQKEMLTENQFKLMADALITNGSPEKIKSVANEIRMELNPHPAGQMTLNVPKMDEEPIAGIQHKYKKTVLIFPSSGQTCHSYCTFCFRWAQFVGMTDLKFATEESGRFQDYLRDQKEVSDVLLTGGDPMVMSAAKLAAYIEPLLEPDFDHIKNIRIGTKSVAYWPYKFVTDKDADDTLRLFEKVVNSGKHLSVMGHYNHWKELQTEIAQEAVKRIRSTGAQIRTQSPLVKHVNDDPEVWSRMWRMQIKLGCIPYYFFIERNTGAEKYFSIPLNRALDIFTEAYRSVSGLSRTVRGPSMSAMPGKVAIVGIAEIMGEKVFVLTMLQARNPQWTKTPFFAKFSETATWLNELEPAFGEERFFYQNELDQLVQAKEGQMFFKSDAGTKVLEDAAINIDE
;
A
#
# COMPACT_ATOMS: atom_id res chain seq x y z
N MET A 1 -32.90 3.90 6.97
CA MET A 1 -32.50 2.49 6.71
C MET A 1 -31.49 2.52 5.58
N ILE A 2 -30.40 1.78 5.70
CA ILE A 2 -29.40 1.67 4.62
C ILE A 2 -29.94 0.73 3.56
N HIS A 3 -30.03 1.18 2.32
CA HIS A 3 -30.52 0.39 1.20
C HIS A 3 -29.37 -0.31 0.45
N PRO A 4 -29.57 -1.54 -0.04
CA PRO A 4 -28.57 -2.20 -0.88
C PRO A 4 -28.26 -1.38 -2.13
N LYS A 5 -26.98 -1.23 -2.45
CA LYS A 5 -26.50 -0.56 -3.66
C LYS A 5 -25.83 -1.58 -4.58
N LYS A 6 -26.30 -1.67 -5.83
CA LYS A 6 -25.61 -2.50 -6.83
C LYS A 6 -24.33 -1.79 -7.26
N MET A 7 -23.23 -2.52 -7.21
CA MET A 7 -21.93 -2.01 -7.65
C MET A 7 -21.88 -1.89 -9.17
N ILE A 8 -21.42 -0.73 -9.64
CA ILE A 8 -21.09 -0.46 -11.03
C ILE A 8 -19.62 -0.07 -11.09
N PHE A 9 -18.85 -0.75 -11.93
CA PHE A 9 -17.44 -0.45 -12.14
C PHE A 9 -17.24 0.43 -13.36
N TYR A 10 -16.40 1.44 -13.19
CA TYR A 10 -15.87 2.26 -14.25
C TYR A 10 -14.37 2.05 -14.38
N SER A 11 -13.94 2.01 -15.63
CA SER A 11 -12.58 1.83 -16.11
C SER A 11 -12.38 2.81 -17.27
N LEU A 12 -11.18 2.86 -17.82
CA LEU A 12 -10.91 3.72 -18.98
C LEU A 12 -11.90 3.46 -20.13
N LYS A 13 -12.23 2.20 -20.41
CA LYS A 13 -13.12 1.79 -21.52
C LYS A 13 -14.56 2.30 -21.41
N ASN A 14 -14.99 2.70 -20.23
CA ASN A 14 -16.36 3.15 -19.96
C ASN A 14 -16.39 4.39 -19.08
N LEU A 15 -15.32 5.19 -19.11
CA LEU A 15 -15.19 6.43 -18.35
C LEU A 15 -16.34 7.40 -18.68
N ASP A 16 -16.72 7.51 -19.96
CA ASP A 16 -17.82 8.36 -20.41
C ASP A 16 -19.20 7.96 -19.89
N LYS A 17 -19.35 6.73 -19.35
CA LYS A 17 -20.61 6.32 -18.72
C LYS A 17 -20.81 6.92 -17.33
N ILE A 18 -19.82 7.63 -16.79
CA ILE A 18 -19.95 8.39 -15.55
C ILE A 18 -20.62 9.73 -15.90
N PRO A 19 -21.85 10.02 -15.41
CA PRO A 19 -22.53 11.27 -15.74
C PRO A 19 -21.72 12.53 -15.38
N GLN A 20 -21.05 12.51 -14.23
CA GLN A 20 -20.25 13.63 -13.74
C GLN A 20 -19.01 13.91 -14.61
N VAL A 21 -18.44 12.89 -15.25
CA VAL A 21 -17.30 13.07 -16.18
C VAL A 21 -17.71 13.83 -17.44
N GLN A 22 -18.99 13.85 -17.78
CA GLN A 22 -19.48 14.65 -18.91
C GLN A 22 -19.34 16.16 -18.66
N MET A 23 -19.19 16.59 -17.41
CA MET A 23 -18.95 17.99 -17.04
C MET A 23 -17.51 18.44 -17.31
N LEU A 24 -16.57 17.49 -17.45
CA LEU A 24 -15.18 17.80 -17.77
C LEU A 24 -15.05 18.29 -19.22
N SER A 25 -14.09 19.18 -19.44
CA SER A 25 -13.67 19.57 -20.78
C SER A 25 -13.11 18.38 -21.56
N LYS A 26 -13.03 18.51 -22.89
CA LYS A 26 -12.39 17.49 -23.74
C LYS A 26 -10.92 17.30 -23.38
N GLU A 27 -10.23 18.37 -23.00
CA GLU A 27 -8.83 18.33 -22.59
C GLU A 27 -8.65 17.56 -21.28
N GLU A 28 -9.47 17.82 -20.26
CA GLU A 28 -9.41 17.09 -18.99
C GLU A 28 -9.68 15.60 -19.16
N ARG A 29 -10.68 15.23 -19.97
CA ARG A 29 -10.95 13.82 -20.28
C ARG A 29 -9.79 13.17 -21.02
N PHE A 30 -9.17 13.88 -21.96
CA PHE A 30 -7.99 13.38 -22.67
C PHE A 30 -6.80 13.22 -21.72
N ASN A 31 -6.57 14.14 -20.79
CA ASN A 31 -5.52 14.01 -19.77
C ASN A 31 -5.73 12.75 -18.91
N ILE A 32 -6.96 12.49 -18.46
CA ILE A 32 -7.30 11.26 -17.71
C ILE A 32 -7.01 10.03 -18.58
N GLU A 33 -7.37 10.04 -19.85
CA GLU A 33 -7.14 8.93 -20.78
C GLU A 33 -5.64 8.65 -20.99
N VAL A 34 -4.84 9.68 -21.24
CA VAL A 34 -3.39 9.57 -21.43
C VAL A 34 -2.76 8.88 -20.22
N VAL A 35 -3.02 9.40 -19.02
CA VAL A 35 -2.42 8.86 -17.80
C VAL A 35 -2.97 7.47 -17.45
N SER A 36 -4.27 7.23 -17.69
CA SER A 36 -4.91 5.92 -17.44
C SER A 36 -4.44 4.81 -18.39
N ASN A 37 -3.81 5.14 -19.52
CA ASN A 37 -3.14 4.16 -20.37
C ASN A 37 -1.81 3.69 -19.77
N VAL A 38 -1.18 4.49 -18.91
CA VAL A 38 0.06 4.16 -18.20
C VAL A 38 -0.26 3.57 -16.82
N LEU A 39 -0.96 4.32 -15.97
CA LEU A 39 -1.33 3.92 -14.61
C LEU A 39 -2.73 3.31 -14.58
N PRO A 40 -2.98 2.25 -13.79
CA PRO A 40 -4.25 1.54 -13.81
C PRO A 40 -5.38 2.39 -13.21
N PHE A 41 -6.46 2.57 -13.97
CA PHE A 41 -7.66 3.29 -13.51
C PHE A 41 -8.85 2.35 -13.27
N ARG A 42 -9.47 2.49 -12.10
CA ARG A 42 -10.74 1.83 -11.74
C ARG A 42 -11.42 2.59 -10.62
N VAL A 43 -12.71 2.89 -10.79
CA VAL A 43 -13.55 3.49 -9.76
C VAL A 43 -14.95 2.83 -9.75
N ASN A 44 -15.71 3.00 -8.67
CA ASN A 44 -17.08 2.52 -8.59
C ASN A 44 -18.08 3.65 -8.33
N ASN A 45 -19.37 3.35 -8.51
CA ASN A 45 -20.45 4.31 -8.33
C ASN A 45 -20.56 4.87 -6.91
N TYR A 46 -20.23 4.13 -5.85
CA TYR A 46 -20.24 4.69 -4.49
C TYR A 46 -19.18 5.78 -4.32
N VAL A 47 -17.96 5.57 -4.79
CA VAL A 47 -16.90 6.59 -4.73
C VAL A 47 -17.32 7.83 -5.54
N VAL A 48 -17.77 7.62 -6.78
CA VAL A 48 -18.15 8.70 -7.70
C VAL A 48 -19.32 9.53 -7.17
N GLU A 49 -20.34 8.87 -6.63
CA GLU A 49 -21.61 9.53 -6.28
C GLU A 49 -21.63 10.05 -4.84
N GLU A 50 -20.93 9.40 -3.91
CA GLU A 50 -21.07 9.69 -2.47
C GLU A 50 -19.83 10.35 -1.85
N LEU A 51 -18.64 10.18 -2.45
CA LEU A 51 -17.39 10.61 -1.83
C LEU A 51 -16.74 11.81 -2.53
N ILE A 52 -16.83 11.88 -3.86
CA ILE A 52 -16.24 12.98 -4.63
C ILE A 52 -17.15 14.20 -4.58
N ASN A 53 -16.60 15.34 -4.14
CA ASN A 53 -17.23 16.63 -4.39
C ASN A 53 -16.83 17.16 -5.79
N TRP A 54 -17.70 16.95 -6.76
CA TRP A 54 -17.46 17.35 -8.16
C TRP A 54 -17.42 18.87 -8.39
N GLU A 55 -17.89 19.68 -7.43
CA GLU A 55 -17.81 21.15 -7.51
C GLU A 55 -16.43 21.70 -7.10
N ASN A 56 -15.59 20.86 -6.48
CA ASN A 56 -14.28 21.25 -5.95
C ASN A 56 -13.14 20.51 -6.66
N ILE A 57 -13.34 20.03 -7.88
CA ILE A 57 -12.26 19.39 -8.65
C ILE A 57 -11.35 20.44 -9.30
N PRO A 58 -10.04 20.19 -9.44
CA PRO A 58 -9.34 18.96 -9.06
C PRO A 58 -8.98 18.86 -7.57
N ASP A 59 -9.24 19.88 -6.75
CA ASP A 59 -8.81 19.96 -5.34
C ASP A 59 -9.58 19.05 -4.37
N ASP A 60 -10.61 18.33 -4.83
CA ASP A 60 -11.29 17.35 -3.98
C ASP A 60 -10.35 16.16 -3.68
N PRO A 61 -10.10 15.85 -2.40
CA PRO A 61 -9.13 14.81 -2.02
C PRO A 61 -9.55 13.42 -2.50
N ILE A 62 -10.84 13.13 -2.68
CA ILE A 62 -11.28 11.82 -3.16
C ILE A 62 -11.11 11.73 -4.68
N TYR A 63 -11.33 12.84 -5.40
CA TYR A 63 -10.98 12.94 -6.81
C TYR A 63 -9.48 12.70 -7.01
N GLN A 64 -8.62 13.39 -6.26
CA GLN A 64 -7.17 13.18 -6.26
C GLN A 64 -6.76 11.73 -5.99
N LEU A 65 -7.46 11.05 -5.08
CA LEU A 65 -7.22 9.65 -4.74
C LEU A 65 -7.62 8.64 -5.82
N THR A 66 -8.50 9.00 -6.76
CA THR A 66 -9.19 8.02 -7.62
C THR A 66 -9.24 8.36 -9.11
N PHE A 67 -8.96 9.61 -9.50
CA PHE A 67 -8.89 10.06 -10.88
C PHE A 67 -7.47 10.52 -11.24
N MET A 68 -7.03 10.14 -12.44
CA MET A 68 -5.68 10.42 -12.92
C MET A 68 -5.50 11.90 -13.24
N GLN A 69 -4.39 12.47 -12.77
CA GLN A 69 -3.99 13.86 -13.03
C GLN A 69 -2.84 13.89 -14.03
N LYS A 70 -2.78 14.90 -14.88
CA LYS A 70 -1.75 15.05 -15.93
C LYS A 70 -0.34 14.97 -15.35
N GLU A 71 -0.12 15.63 -14.22
CA GLU A 71 1.16 15.79 -13.53
C GLU A 71 1.63 14.53 -12.80
N MET A 72 0.85 13.43 -12.84
CA MET A 72 1.30 12.11 -12.39
C MET A 72 2.38 11.50 -13.29
N LEU A 73 2.51 12.03 -14.51
CA LEU A 73 3.59 11.71 -15.43
C LEU A 73 4.47 12.95 -15.60
N THR A 74 5.75 12.73 -15.89
CA THR A 74 6.62 13.84 -16.34
C THR A 74 6.13 14.37 -17.69
N GLU A 75 6.50 15.62 -18.03
CA GLU A 75 6.10 16.23 -19.32
C GLU A 75 6.47 15.35 -20.53
N ASN A 76 7.66 14.74 -20.50
CA ASN A 76 8.13 13.85 -21.57
C ASN A 76 7.30 12.56 -21.66
N GLN A 77 7.03 11.90 -20.52
CA GLN A 77 6.22 10.68 -20.47
C GLN A 77 4.78 10.95 -20.92
N PHE A 78 4.19 12.06 -20.46
CA PHE A 78 2.85 12.48 -20.86
C PHE A 78 2.79 12.72 -22.36
N LYS A 79 3.72 13.51 -22.91
CA LYS A 79 3.79 13.80 -24.34
C LYS A 79 3.94 12.53 -25.18
N LEU A 80 4.85 11.63 -24.78
CA LEU A 80 5.08 10.38 -25.47
C LEU A 80 3.79 9.52 -25.56
N MET A 81 3.06 9.40 -24.45
CA MET A 81 1.80 8.66 -24.42
C MET A 81 0.68 9.38 -25.19
N ALA A 82 0.57 10.70 -25.06
CA ALA A 82 -0.40 11.52 -25.79
C ALA A 82 -0.21 11.42 -27.31
N ASP A 83 1.03 11.53 -27.79
CA ASP A 83 1.36 11.40 -29.20
C ASP A 83 1.01 9.99 -29.73
N ALA A 84 1.24 8.94 -28.93
CA ALA A 84 0.85 7.57 -29.30
C ALA A 84 -0.66 7.37 -29.43
N LEU A 85 -1.47 8.08 -28.64
CA LEU A 85 -2.93 8.06 -28.72
C LEU A 85 -3.45 8.90 -29.90
N ILE A 86 -2.93 10.12 -30.09
CA ILE A 86 -3.37 11.05 -31.15
C ILE A 86 -3.08 10.49 -32.54
N THR A 87 -1.93 9.84 -32.71
CA THR A 87 -1.55 9.24 -34.00
C THR A 87 -2.37 7.99 -34.35
N ASN A 88 -3.37 7.62 -33.53
CA ASN A 88 -4.16 6.40 -33.64
C ASN A 88 -3.25 5.17 -33.82
N GLY A 89 -2.17 5.10 -33.03
CA GLY A 89 -1.26 3.97 -33.06
C GLY A 89 -2.00 2.65 -32.82
N SER A 90 -1.46 1.55 -33.33
CA SER A 90 -2.05 0.23 -33.07
C SER A 90 -2.10 -0.05 -31.55
N PRO A 91 -3.04 -0.87 -31.06
CA PRO A 91 -3.10 -1.25 -29.64
C PRO A 91 -1.76 -1.76 -29.09
N GLU A 92 -0.96 -2.44 -29.92
CA GLU A 92 0.37 -2.92 -29.60
C GLU A 92 1.38 -1.79 -29.40
N LYS A 93 1.32 -0.74 -30.25
CA LYS A 93 2.18 0.44 -30.11
C LYS A 93 1.85 1.24 -28.86
N ILE A 94 0.56 1.46 -28.60
CA ILE A 94 0.07 2.10 -27.36
C ILE A 94 0.55 1.31 -26.13
N LYS A 95 0.40 -0.01 -26.15
CA LYS A 95 0.86 -0.88 -25.06
C LYS A 95 2.37 -0.85 -24.87
N SER A 96 3.14 -0.80 -25.96
CA SER A 96 4.60 -0.73 -25.92
C SER A 96 5.08 0.56 -25.26
N VAL A 97 4.54 1.71 -25.69
CA VAL A 97 4.82 3.03 -25.09
C VAL A 97 4.44 3.06 -23.61
N ALA A 98 3.25 2.56 -23.27
CA ALA A 98 2.84 2.51 -21.87
C ALA A 98 3.79 1.65 -21.02
N ASN A 99 4.26 0.52 -21.54
CA ASN A 99 5.20 -0.35 -20.84
C ASN A 99 6.59 0.28 -20.67
N GLU A 100 7.09 1.01 -21.67
CA GLU A 100 8.33 1.78 -21.58
C GLU A 100 8.26 2.78 -20.42
N ILE A 101 7.20 3.59 -20.37
CA ILE A 101 6.98 4.56 -19.29
C ILE A 101 6.88 3.85 -17.93
N ARG A 102 6.12 2.73 -17.84
CA ARG A 102 5.95 1.97 -16.59
C ARG A 102 7.27 1.50 -15.99
N MET A 103 8.25 1.13 -16.80
CA MET A 103 9.55 0.69 -16.30
C MET A 103 10.34 1.80 -15.61
N GLU A 104 10.11 3.07 -15.99
CA GLU A 104 10.71 4.24 -15.34
C GLU A 104 10.05 4.58 -13.99
N LEU A 105 8.85 4.05 -13.70
CA LEU A 105 8.05 4.40 -12.51
C LEU A 105 8.31 3.49 -11.30
N ASN A 106 9.50 2.88 -11.21
CA ASN A 106 9.93 1.98 -10.14
C ASN A 106 8.84 0.94 -9.74
N PRO A 107 8.48 -0.02 -10.60
CA PRO A 107 7.35 -0.93 -10.37
C PRO A 107 7.50 -1.87 -9.15
N HIS A 108 8.71 -2.01 -8.59
CA HIS A 108 9.01 -2.96 -7.50
C HIS A 108 9.83 -2.35 -6.34
N PRO A 109 9.24 -1.41 -5.58
CA PRO A 109 9.97 -0.73 -4.52
C PRO A 109 10.35 -1.69 -3.38
N ALA A 110 11.57 -1.54 -2.86
CA ALA A 110 12.08 -2.23 -1.67
C ALA A 110 12.19 -3.77 -1.79
N GLY A 111 12.54 -4.29 -2.97
CA GLY A 111 12.88 -5.70 -3.17
C GLY A 111 11.72 -6.65 -2.89
N GLN A 112 10.49 -6.23 -3.19
CA GLN A 112 9.27 -7.00 -2.89
C GLN A 112 9.25 -8.38 -3.55
N MET A 113 9.78 -8.48 -4.76
CA MET A 113 9.80 -9.73 -5.54
C MET A 113 11.12 -10.49 -5.43
N THR A 114 12.20 -9.82 -5.03
CA THR A 114 13.55 -10.41 -5.01
C THR A 114 13.96 -10.88 -3.61
N LEU A 115 13.73 -10.08 -2.57
CA LEU A 115 14.30 -10.32 -1.24
C LEU A 115 13.31 -10.84 -0.20
N ASN A 116 12.01 -10.81 -0.50
CA ASN A 116 10.97 -11.11 0.47
C ASN A 116 10.26 -12.45 0.21
N VAL A 117 10.44 -13.06 -0.95
CA VAL A 117 9.83 -14.35 -1.30
C VAL A 117 10.59 -15.47 -0.60
N PRO A 118 9.94 -16.27 0.27
CA PRO A 118 10.58 -17.41 0.89
C PRO A 118 10.69 -18.59 -0.11
N LYS A 119 11.53 -19.57 0.25
CA LYS A 119 11.69 -20.82 -0.48
C LYS A 119 11.27 -22.01 0.40
N MET A 120 10.78 -23.06 -0.22
CA MET A 120 10.55 -24.38 0.36
C MET A 120 10.99 -25.41 -0.68
N ASP A 121 11.83 -26.36 -0.27
CA ASP A 121 12.51 -27.31 -1.17
C ASP A 121 13.29 -26.60 -2.30
N GLU A 122 13.97 -25.50 -1.94
CA GLU A 122 14.74 -24.63 -2.85
C GLU A 122 13.91 -23.87 -3.91
N GLU A 123 12.61 -24.11 -3.97
CA GLU A 123 11.66 -23.47 -4.88
C GLU A 123 10.97 -22.27 -4.22
N PRO A 124 10.82 -21.13 -4.91
CA PRO A 124 10.12 -19.96 -4.38
C PRO A 124 8.63 -20.26 -4.13
N ILE A 125 8.09 -19.64 -3.09
CA ILE A 125 6.66 -19.73 -2.78
C ILE A 125 5.95 -18.51 -3.35
N ALA A 126 5.24 -18.72 -4.46
CA ALA A 126 4.47 -17.67 -5.11
C ALA A 126 3.46 -17.01 -4.16
N GLY A 127 3.38 -15.68 -4.23
CA GLY A 127 2.39 -14.89 -3.49
C GLY A 127 2.57 -14.85 -1.97
N ILE A 128 3.74 -15.21 -1.45
CA ILE A 128 4.10 -15.02 -0.06
C ILE A 128 5.29 -14.07 0.10
N GLN A 129 5.20 -13.17 1.08
CA GLN A 129 6.36 -12.44 1.59
C GLN A 129 6.62 -12.79 3.06
N HIS A 130 7.87 -13.13 3.37
CA HIS A 130 8.34 -13.36 4.74
C HIS A 130 9.60 -12.53 5.01
N LYS A 131 9.40 -11.21 5.12
CA LYS A 131 10.49 -10.26 5.40
C LYS A 131 10.93 -10.29 6.87
N TYR A 132 9.99 -10.49 7.79
CA TYR A 132 10.24 -10.43 9.23
C TYR A 132 9.84 -11.74 9.89
N LYS A 133 10.70 -12.26 10.77
CA LYS A 133 10.59 -13.60 11.41
C LYS A 133 9.20 -14.00 11.92
N LYS A 134 8.43 -13.03 12.43
CA LYS A 134 7.13 -13.26 13.06
C LYS A 134 5.94 -13.08 12.12
N THR A 135 6.16 -12.53 10.93
CA THR A 135 5.08 -12.03 10.08
C THR A 135 5.22 -12.50 8.64
N VAL A 136 4.17 -13.18 8.18
CA VAL A 136 4.01 -13.59 6.78
C VAL A 136 2.88 -12.80 6.13
N LEU A 137 3.12 -12.33 4.91
CA LEU A 137 2.10 -11.72 4.06
C LEU A 137 1.68 -12.72 2.98
N ILE A 138 0.38 -12.89 2.81
CA ILE A 138 -0.24 -13.73 1.80
C ILE A 138 -0.93 -12.82 0.80
N PHE A 139 -0.75 -13.10 -0.48
CA PHE A 139 -1.32 -12.36 -1.59
C PHE A 139 -2.29 -13.27 -2.35
N PRO A 140 -3.58 -13.34 -1.96
CA PRO A 140 -4.55 -14.20 -2.64
C PRO A 140 -4.69 -13.84 -4.11
N SER A 141 -4.71 -14.82 -5.01
CA SER A 141 -4.94 -14.62 -6.45
C SER A 141 -6.26 -13.91 -6.74
N SER A 142 -7.31 -14.34 -6.05
CA SER A 142 -8.66 -13.75 -6.12
C SER A 142 -8.76 -12.36 -5.48
N GLY A 143 -7.73 -11.94 -4.73
CA GLY A 143 -7.60 -10.62 -4.10
C GLY A 143 -6.69 -9.65 -4.86
N GLN A 144 -6.25 -9.98 -6.08
CA GLN A 144 -5.37 -9.14 -6.91
C GLN A 144 -6.11 -8.04 -7.67
N THR A 145 -7.11 -7.45 -7.04
CA THR A 145 -7.79 -6.26 -7.54
C THR A 145 -8.42 -5.50 -6.37
N CYS A 146 -8.99 -4.33 -6.64
CA CYS A 146 -9.60 -3.46 -5.63
C CYS A 146 -10.98 -2.98 -6.09
N HIS A 147 -11.82 -2.56 -5.14
CA HIS A 147 -13.10 -1.90 -5.43
C HIS A 147 -12.93 -0.55 -6.16
N SER A 148 -11.80 0.13 -5.95
CA SER A 148 -11.29 1.24 -6.75
C SER A 148 -9.77 1.28 -6.60
N TYR A 149 -9.06 1.78 -7.60
CA TYR A 149 -7.60 1.92 -7.55
C TYR A 149 -7.22 3.28 -6.99
N CYS A 150 -6.26 3.27 -6.07
CA CYS A 150 -5.65 4.49 -5.58
C CYS A 150 -4.66 4.98 -6.64
N THR A 151 -4.69 6.27 -6.95
CA THR A 151 -3.75 6.92 -7.88
C THR A 151 -2.30 6.87 -7.39
N PHE A 152 -2.09 6.86 -6.07
CA PHE A 152 -0.79 6.70 -5.40
C PHE A 152 -0.43 5.22 -5.10
N CYS A 153 -1.14 4.24 -5.66
CA CYS A 153 -1.00 2.85 -5.23
C CYS A 153 0.40 2.29 -5.48
N PHE A 154 1.18 2.03 -4.42
CA PHE A 154 2.52 1.45 -4.58
C PHE A 154 2.57 0.01 -5.15
N ARG A 155 1.41 -0.61 -5.37
CA ARG A 155 1.25 -1.94 -5.97
C ARG A 155 0.65 -1.87 -7.38
N TRP A 156 0.62 -0.70 -7.99
CA TRP A 156 0.00 -0.45 -9.30
C TRP A 156 0.46 -1.45 -10.38
N ALA A 157 1.73 -1.87 -10.34
CA ALA A 157 2.32 -2.84 -11.28
C ALA A 157 1.58 -4.19 -11.33
N GLN A 158 0.85 -4.57 -10.28
CA GLN A 158 0.06 -5.81 -10.27
C GLN A 158 -1.21 -5.71 -11.15
N PHE A 159 -1.63 -4.50 -11.54
CA PHE A 159 -2.89 -4.24 -12.26
C PHE A 159 -2.70 -3.89 -13.74
N VAL A 160 -1.47 -3.78 -14.24
CA VAL A 160 -1.17 -3.32 -15.61
C VAL A 160 -1.08 -4.45 -16.65
N GLY A 161 -1.36 -5.69 -16.26
CA GLY A 161 -1.44 -6.83 -17.18
C GLY A 161 -0.09 -7.37 -17.65
N MET A 162 1.02 -7.01 -16.97
CA MET A 162 2.33 -7.64 -17.14
C MET A 162 2.41 -8.85 -16.21
N THR A 163 2.43 -10.06 -16.79
CA THR A 163 2.37 -11.33 -16.05
C THR A 163 3.50 -11.46 -15.04
N ASP A 164 4.69 -11.01 -15.40
CA ASP A 164 5.90 -11.13 -14.58
C ASP A 164 5.86 -10.21 -13.35
N LEU A 165 4.94 -9.23 -13.33
CA LEU A 165 4.72 -8.32 -12.19
C LEU A 165 3.60 -8.81 -11.26
N LYS A 166 2.86 -9.88 -11.63
CA LYS A 166 1.79 -10.42 -10.78
C LYS A 166 2.37 -11.18 -9.60
N PHE A 167 1.89 -10.87 -8.40
CA PHE A 167 2.36 -11.49 -7.17
C PHE A 167 1.20 -12.09 -6.39
N ALA A 168 0.94 -13.38 -6.60
CA ALA A 168 -0.20 -14.07 -5.99
C ALA A 168 0.04 -15.55 -5.70
N THR A 169 -0.74 -16.07 -4.76
CA THR A 169 -0.79 -17.48 -4.38
C THR A 169 -2.22 -17.98 -4.54
N GLU A 170 -2.36 -19.24 -4.91
CA GLU A 170 -3.66 -19.91 -5.00
C GLU A 170 -4.03 -20.56 -3.65
N GLU A 171 -5.24 -21.08 -3.56
CA GLU A 171 -5.73 -21.88 -2.40
C GLU A 171 -5.04 -23.27 -2.31
N SER A 172 -3.97 -23.51 -3.07
CA SER A 172 -3.39 -24.81 -3.42
C SER A 172 -2.69 -25.57 -2.29
N GLY A 173 -2.64 -25.04 -1.06
CA GLY A 173 -2.02 -25.71 0.09
C GLY A 173 -0.54 -25.39 0.30
N ARG A 174 0.21 -25.01 -0.75
CA ARG A 174 1.67 -24.82 -0.67
C ARG A 174 2.09 -23.74 0.33
N PHE A 175 1.30 -22.69 0.44
CA PHE A 175 1.57 -21.59 1.36
C PHE A 175 1.28 -22.01 2.81
N GLN A 176 0.30 -22.89 3.00
CA GLN A 176 -0.03 -23.51 4.28
C GLN A 176 1.06 -24.49 4.71
N ASP A 177 1.62 -25.28 3.79
CA ASP A 177 2.74 -26.19 4.08
C ASP A 177 3.95 -25.42 4.61
N TYR A 178 4.30 -24.31 3.96
CA TYR A 178 5.35 -23.43 4.48
C TYR A 178 5.04 -22.90 5.88
N LEU A 179 3.82 -22.40 6.11
CA LEU A 179 3.43 -21.89 7.42
C LEU A 179 3.42 -22.98 8.50
N ARG A 180 3.15 -24.24 8.14
CA ARG A 180 3.18 -25.39 9.03
C ARG A 180 4.58 -25.59 9.60
N ASP A 181 5.61 -25.39 8.79
CA ASP A 181 7.02 -25.55 9.19
C ASP A 181 7.57 -24.31 9.91
N GLN A 182 7.07 -23.12 9.58
CA GLN A 182 7.53 -21.87 10.17
C GLN A 182 6.89 -21.58 11.55
N LYS A 183 7.20 -22.39 12.56
CA LYS A 183 6.62 -22.28 13.92
C LYS A 183 6.91 -20.97 14.65
N GLU A 184 7.86 -20.18 14.17
CA GLU A 184 8.13 -18.86 14.73
C GLU A 184 7.14 -17.78 14.28
N VAL A 185 6.39 -18.02 13.20
CA VAL A 185 5.39 -17.08 12.67
C VAL A 185 4.18 -17.02 13.59
N SER A 186 3.87 -15.84 14.09
CA SER A 186 2.69 -15.60 14.92
C SER A 186 1.60 -14.80 14.20
N ASP A 187 1.98 -14.10 13.13
CA ASP A 187 1.16 -13.11 12.45
C ASP A 187 1.08 -13.39 10.96
N VAL A 188 -0.14 -13.56 10.46
CA VAL A 188 -0.43 -13.67 9.02
C VAL A 188 -1.23 -12.45 8.57
N LEU A 189 -0.84 -11.85 7.44
CA LEU A 189 -1.53 -10.73 6.82
C LEU A 189 -1.96 -11.08 5.39
N LEU A 190 -3.26 -11.18 5.17
CA LEU A 190 -3.83 -11.23 3.83
C LEU A 190 -3.81 -9.82 3.23
N THR A 191 -3.21 -9.67 2.06
CA THR A 191 -3.02 -8.39 1.37
C THR A 191 -2.88 -8.62 -0.15
N GLY A 192 -2.45 -7.63 -0.93
CA GLY A 192 -2.36 -7.69 -2.39
C GLY A 192 -2.95 -6.44 -3.01
N GLY A 193 -4.00 -6.60 -3.82
CA GLY A 193 -4.93 -5.52 -4.12
C GLY A 193 -5.77 -5.21 -2.88
N ASP A 194 -6.88 -5.91 -2.74
CA ASP A 194 -7.73 -5.86 -1.56
C ASP A 194 -8.43 -7.21 -1.35
N PRO A 195 -8.09 -7.99 -0.31
CA PRO A 195 -8.70 -9.29 -0.04
C PRO A 195 -10.22 -9.23 0.14
N MET A 196 -10.78 -8.08 0.49
CA MET A 196 -12.22 -7.94 0.73
C MET A 196 -13.04 -7.77 -0.55
N VAL A 197 -12.41 -7.71 -1.72
CA VAL A 197 -13.11 -7.90 -3.01
C VAL A 197 -13.52 -9.34 -3.25
N MET A 198 -12.90 -10.30 -2.54
CA MET A 198 -13.24 -11.71 -2.65
C MET A 198 -14.65 -11.97 -2.11
N SER A 199 -15.28 -13.03 -2.62
CA SER A 199 -16.47 -13.57 -1.97
C SER A 199 -16.12 -14.11 -0.59
N ALA A 200 -17.09 -14.17 0.31
CA ALA A 200 -16.91 -14.73 1.65
C ALA A 200 -16.35 -16.17 1.59
N ALA A 201 -16.84 -17.00 0.68
CA ALA A 201 -16.35 -18.37 0.48
C ALA A 201 -14.88 -18.42 0.05
N LYS A 202 -14.45 -17.51 -0.84
CA LYS A 202 -13.05 -17.42 -1.26
C LYS A 202 -12.16 -16.92 -0.14
N LEU A 203 -12.59 -15.90 0.60
CA LEU A 203 -11.87 -15.43 1.77
C LEU A 203 -11.72 -16.53 2.84
N ALA A 204 -12.78 -17.31 3.08
CA ALA A 204 -12.77 -18.44 4.00
C ALA A 204 -11.74 -19.51 3.61
N ALA A 205 -11.61 -19.84 2.33
CA ALA A 205 -10.63 -20.83 1.84
C ALA A 205 -9.17 -20.48 2.19
N TYR A 206 -8.83 -19.20 2.35
CA TYR A 206 -7.49 -18.79 2.81
C TYR A 206 -7.36 -18.72 4.34
N ILE A 207 -8.45 -18.43 5.06
CA ILE A 207 -8.42 -18.14 6.50
C ILE A 207 -8.68 -19.39 7.34
N GLU A 208 -9.68 -20.19 6.98
CA GLU A 208 -10.13 -21.32 7.78
C GLU A 208 -9.04 -22.38 8.01
N PRO A 209 -8.17 -22.72 7.03
CA PRO A 209 -7.06 -23.63 7.29
C PRO A 209 -6.14 -23.17 8.41
N LEU A 210 -5.99 -21.86 8.61
CA LEU A 210 -5.14 -21.28 9.67
C LEU A 210 -5.78 -21.39 11.07
N LEU A 211 -7.01 -21.88 11.16
CA LEU A 211 -7.74 -22.13 12.40
C LEU A 211 -7.51 -23.55 12.95
N GLU A 212 -6.93 -24.44 12.15
CA GLU A 212 -6.65 -25.82 12.54
C GLU A 212 -5.50 -25.91 13.57
N PRO A 213 -5.45 -26.98 14.40
CA PRO A 213 -4.44 -27.14 15.45
C PRO A 213 -2.99 -27.05 14.98
N ASP A 214 -2.71 -27.49 13.75
CA ASP A 214 -1.36 -27.42 13.17
C ASP A 214 -0.83 -25.99 12.99
N PHE A 215 -1.74 -25.00 13.05
CA PHE A 215 -1.49 -23.57 12.96
C PHE A 215 -1.69 -22.85 14.31
N ASP A 216 -1.60 -23.57 15.43
CA ASP A 216 -1.71 -22.99 16.77
C ASP A 216 -0.68 -21.90 17.06
N HIS A 217 0.49 -21.93 16.42
CA HIS A 217 1.50 -20.87 16.52
C HIS A 217 1.03 -19.54 15.93
N ILE A 218 0.11 -19.57 14.97
CA ILE A 218 -0.52 -18.38 14.39
C ILE A 218 -1.55 -17.84 15.38
N LYS A 219 -1.24 -16.68 15.97
CA LYS A 219 -2.09 -16.00 16.97
C LYS A 219 -2.89 -14.86 16.36
N ASN A 220 -2.37 -14.23 15.32
CA ASN A 220 -2.94 -13.03 14.72
C ASN A 220 -3.21 -13.25 13.24
N ILE A 221 -4.45 -12.99 12.81
CA ILE A 221 -4.84 -12.91 11.41
C ILE A 221 -5.19 -11.45 11.12
N ARG A 222 -4.60 -10.91 10.05
CA ARG A 222 -4.80 -9.53 9.63
C ARG A 222 -5.29 -9.49 8.20
N ILE A 223 -6.19 -8.56 7.90
CA ILE A 223 -6.73 -8.36 6.55
C ILE A 223 -6.52 -6.90 6.16
N GLY A 224 -5.63 -6.65 5.20
CA GLY A 224 -5.38 -5.30 4.69
C GLY A 224 -6.37 -4.90 3.63
N THR A 225 -7.23 -3.92 3.91
CA THR A 225 -8.36 -3.58 3.03
C THR A 225 -8.62 -2.08 2.95
N LYS A 226 -9.02 -1.63 1.76
CA LYS A 226 -9.58 -0.30 1.52
C LYS A 226 -11.09 -0.37 1.23
N SER A 227 -11.68 -1.56 1.18
CA SER A 227 -13.11 -1.78 0.98
C SER A 227 -13.96 -1.11 2.05
N VAL A 228 -13.44 -0.99 3.28
CA VAL A 228 -14.08 -0.22 4.36
C VAL A 228 -14.25 1.28 4.06
N ALA A 229 -13.51 1.80 3.09
CA ALA A 229 -13.59 3.17 2.59
C ALA A 229 -14.24 3.25 1.20
N TYR A 230 -13.88 2.35 0.27
CA TYR A 230 -14.27 2.41 -1.14
C TYR A 230 -15.49 1.58 -1.52
N TRP A 231 -15.90 0.63 -0.67
CA TRP A 231 -17.16 -0.12 -0.85
C TRP A 231 -17.67 -0.69 0.48
N PRO A 232 -18.16 0.14 1.42
CA PRO A 232 -18.50 -0.35 2.75
C PRO A 232 -19.74 -1.27 2.74
N TYR A 233 -20.53 -1.26 1.66
CA TYR A 233 -21.62 -2.23 1.41
C TYR A 233 -21.18 -3.69 1.51
N LYS A 234 -19.88 -3.99 1.27
CA LYS A 234 -19.28 -5.33 1.48
C LYS A 234 -19.55 -5.91 2.87
N PHE A 235 -19.73 -5.05 3.87
CA PHE A 235 -19.96 -5.44 5.27
C PHE A 235 -21.39 -5.18 5.75
N VAL A 236 -22.26 -4.64 4.90
CA VAL A 236 -23.59 -4.18 5.31
C VAL A 236 -24.72 -4.78 4.48
N THR A 237 -24.66 -4.72 3.15
CA THR A 237 -25.80 -5.12 2.31
C THR A 237 -25.44 -5.97 1.10
N ASP A 238 -24.16 -6.13 0.79
CA ASP A 238 -23.75 -7.07 -0.27
C ASP A 238 -24.26 -8.47 0.07
N LYS A 239 -24.53 -9.27 -0.96
CA LYS A 239 -25.18 -10.58 -0.80
C LYS A 239 -24.49 -11.53 0.19
N ASP A 240 -23.18 -11.37 0.38
CA ASP A 240 -22.33 -12.20 1.25
C ASP A 240 -21.75 -11.40 2.44
N ALA A 241 -22.33 -10.23 2.76
CA ALA A 241 -21.91 -9.41 3.89
C ALA A 241 -22.01 -10.18 5.21
N ASP A 242 -23.13 -10.88 5.43
CA ASP A 242 -23.34 -11.65 6.65
C ASP A 242 -22.40 -12.87 6.73
N ASP A 243 -22.14 -13.55 5.61
CA ASP A 243 -21.17 -14.65 5.55
C ASP A 243 -19.75 -14.16 5.88
N THR A 244 -19.39 -12.98 5.38
CA THR A 244 -18.10 -12.34 5.66
C THR A 244 -17.95 -12.06 7.16
N LEU A 245 -19.00 -11.53 7.81
CA LEU A 245 -18.97 -11.25 9.25
C LEU A 245 -19.00 -12.52 10.09
N ARG A 246 -19.74 -13.57 9.69
CA ARG A 246 -19.68 -14.89 10.32
C ARG A 246 -18.27 -15.50 10.27
N LEU A 247 -17.54 -15.33 9.17
CA LEU A 247 -16.15 -15.74 9.10
C LEU A 247 -15.29 -14.97 10.11
N PHE A 248 -15.52 -13.67 10.30
CA PHE A 248 -14.80 -12.88 11.29
C PHE A 248 -15.07 -13.36 12.72
N GLU A 249 -16.33 -13.62 13.04
CA GLU A 249 -16.75 -14.24 14.32
C GLU A 249 -16.09 -15.60 14.52
N LYS A 250 -16.03 -16.44 13.48
CA LYS A 250 -15.35 -17.75 13.53
C LYS A 250 -13.87 -17.63 13.88
N VAL A 251 -13.15 -16.66 13.30
CA VAL A 251 -11.75 -16.41 13.65
C VAL A 251 -11.63 -15.99 15.11
N VAL A 252 -12.45 -15.04 15.58
CA VAL A 252 -12.40 -14.56 16.96
C VAL A 252 -12.75 -15.67 17.96
N ASN A 253 -13.79 -16.46 17.68
CA ASN A 253 -14.24 -17.57 18.52
C ASN A 253 -13.23 -18.73 18.57
N SER A 254 -12.34 -18.85 17.58
CA SER A 254 -11.22 -19.79 17.63
C SER A 254 -10.14 -19.42 18.66
N GLY A 255 -10.25 -18.25 19.30
CA GLY A 255 -9.26 -17.71 20.24
C GLY A 255 -8.12 -16.94 19.56
N LYS A 256 -8.16 -16.78 18.23
CA LYS A 256 -7.19 -15.98 17.48
C LYS A 256 -7.63 -14.52 17.39
N HIS A 257 -6.68 -13.61 17.34
CA HIS A 257 -6.94 -12.18 17.21
C HIS A 257 -7.12 -11.81 15.73
N LEU A 258 -8.28 -11.25 15.38
CA LEU A 258 -8.56 -10.73 14.04
C LEU A 258 -8.40 -9.19 13.99
N SER A 259 -7.57 -8.72 13.06
CA SER A 259 -7.40 -7.29 12.78
C SER A 259 -7.72 -6.94 11.34
N VAL A 260 -8.72 -6.08 11.14
CA VAL A 260 -8.95 -5.42 9.85
C VAL A 260 -8.03 -4.20 9.78
N MET A 261 -7.08 -4.22 8.86
CA MET A 261 -6.17 -3.09 8.62
C MET A 261 -6.84 -2.14 7.63
N GLY A 262 -7.67 -1.23 8.16
CA GLY A 262 -8.49 -0.30 7.38
C GLY A 262 -7.66 0.83 6.78
N HIS A 263 -7.73 1.01 5.46
CA HIS A 263 -6.99 2.05 4.77
C HIS A 263 -7.85 3.30 4.51
N TYR A 264 -7.65 4.35 5.30
CA TYR A 264 -8.36 5.64 5.20
C TYR A 264 -7.38 6.79 5.02
N ASN A 265 -7.46 7.50 3.91
CA ASN A 265 -6.62 8.64 3.55
C ASN A 265 -7.22 9.98 3.98
N HIS A 266 -8.55 10.09 4.05
CA HIS A 266 -9.22 11.35 4.38
C HIS A 266 -10.47 11.11 5.24
N TRP A 267 -10.80 12.05 6.13
CA TRP A 267 -11.97 11.91 7.02
C TRP A 267 -13.31 11.76 6.27
N LYS A 268 -13.40 12.30 5.04
CA LYS A 268 -14.57 12.15 4.14
C LYS A 268 -14.95 10.68 3.92
N GLU A 269 -13.97 9.78 3.81
CA GLU A 269 -14.21 8.35 3.58
C GLU A 269 -14.93 7.65 4.75
N LEU A 270 -14.96 8.27 5.94
CA LEU A 270 -15.63 7.76 7.14
C LEU A 270 -17.00 8.41 7.38
N GLN A 271 -17.37 9.46 6.64
CA GLN A 271 -18.55 10.28 6.94
C GLN A 271 -19.87 9.65 6.57
N THR A 272 -19.90 8.84 5.51
CA THR A 272 -21.14 8.25 5.03
C THR A 272 -21.72 7.31 6.08
N GLU A 273 -23.06 7.25 6.17
CA GLU A 273 -23.73 6.34 7.11
C GLU A 273 -23.34 4.88 6.85
N ILE A 274 -23.17 4.51 5.58
CA ILE A 274 -22.75 3.16 5.17
C ILE A 274 -21.33 2.81 5.67
N ALA A 275 -20.39 3.76 5.66
CA ALA A 275 -19.04 3.54 6.20
C ALA A 275 -19.06 3.37 7.72
N GLN A 276 -19.85 4.19 8.42
CA GLN A 276 -19.99 4.11 9.88
C GLN A 276 -20.67 2.80 10.31
N GLU A 277 -21.71 2.35 9.59
CA GLU A 277 -22.36 1.07 9.85
C GLU A 277 -21.42 -0.12 9.56
N ALA A 278 -20.64 -0.07 8.47
CA ALA A 278 -19.64 -1.10 8.18
C ALA A 278 -18.63 -1.25 9.32
N VAL A 279 -18.10 -0.13 9.83
CA VAL A 279 -17.18 -0.11 10.98
C VAL A 279 -17.84 -0.73 12.21
N LYS A 280 -19.09 -0.35 12.52
CA LYS A 280 -19.85 -0.91 13.64
C LYS A 280 -20.04 -2.42 13.48
N ARG A 281 -20.51 -2.89 12.32
CA ARG A 281 -20.76 -4.32 12.06
C ARG A 281 -19.50 -5.17 12.17
N ILE A 282 -18.37 -4.70 11.60
CA ILE A 282 -17.08 -5.38 11.75
C ILE A 282 -16.70 -5.50 13.22
N ARG A 283 -16.79 -4.41 13.99
CA ARG A 283 -16.41 -4.43 15.43
C ARG A 283 -17.31 -5.34 16.26
N SER A 284 -18.59 -5.45 15.93
CA SER A 284 -19.53 -6.36 16.61
C SER A 284 -19.13 -7.84 16.53
N THR A 285 -18.30 -8.23 15.56
CA THR A 285 -17.75 -9.60 15.47
C THR A 285 -16.64 -9.89 16.49
N GLY A 286 -16.18 -8.87 17.23
CA GLY A 286 -14.99 -8.92 18.09
C GLY A 286 -13.69 -8.53 17.36
N ALA A 287 -13.71 -8.46 16.02
CA ALA A 287 -12.57 -7.99 15.25
C ALA A 287 -12.20 -6.53 15.58
N GLN A 288 -10.90 -6.24 15.56
CA GLN A 288 -10.39 -4.89 15.79
C GLN A 288 -10.04 -4.21 14.46
N ILE A 289 -10.39 -2.93 14.31
CA ILE A 289 -10.03 -2.15 13.13
C ILE A 289 -8.83 -1.27 13.46
N ARG A 290 -7.70 -1.52 12.80
CA ARG A 290 -6.48 -0.72 12.90
C ARG A 290 -6.30 0.09 11.63
N THR A 291 -6.17 1.40 11.72
CA THR A 291 -6.16 2.28 10.54
C THR A 291 -4.75 2.67 10.12
N GLN A 292 -4.54 2.73 8.81
CA GLN A 292 -3.26 3.09 8.23
C GLN A 292 -3.44 3.98 7.01
N SER A 293 -2.52 4.91 6.81
CA SER A 293 -2.49 5.75 5.62
C SER A 293 -1.10 6.28 5.35
N PRO A 294 -0.68 6.39 4.08
CA PRO A 294 0.39 7.29 3.72
C PRO A 294 -0.08 8.75 3.79
N LEU A 295 0.91 9.63 3.98
CA LEU A 295 0.82 11.05 3.71
C LEU A 295 0.92 11.26 2.19
N VAL A 296 -0.08 11.91 1.59
CA VAL A 296 -0.26 12.05 0.16
C VAL A 296 -0.59 13.51 -0.12
N LYS A 297 0.25 14.16 -0.94
CA LYS A 297 0.05 15.55 -1.36
C LYS A 297 -1.30 15.72 -2.07
N HIS A 298 -1.92 16.89 -1.93
CA HIS A 298 -3.26 17.20 -2.48
C HIS A 298 -4.42 16.44 -1.81
N VAL A 299 -4.15 15.58 -0.83
CA VAL A 299 -5.17 14.73 -0.19
C VAL A 299 -5.20 14.96 1.32
N ASN A 300 -4.08 14.74 2.00
CA ASN A 300 -4.00 14.78 3.45
C ASN A 300 -2.71 15.42 3.96
N ASP A 301 -2.13 16.32 3.18
CA ASP A 301 -0.95 17.12 3.48
C ASP A 301 -1.22 18.32 4.41
N ASP A 302 -2.20 18.15 5.31
CA ASP A 302 -2.65 19.13 6.29
C ASP A 302 -2.79 18.47 7.67
N PRO A 303 -2.16 19.02 8.74
CA PRO A 303 -2.32 18.52 10.11
C PRO A 303 -3.78 18.38 10.57
N GLU A 304 -4.67 19.28 10.15
CA GLU A 304 -6.08 19.27 10.58
C GLU A 304 -6.86 18.13 9.91
N VAL A 305 -6.51 17.77 8.68
CA VAL A 305 -7.08 16.57 8.03
C VAL A 305 -6.78 15.32 8.86
N TRP A 306 -5.52 15.16 9.30
CA TRP A 306 -5.11 14.03 10.14
C TRP A 306 -5.75 14.06 11.52
N SER A 307 -5.74 15.22 12.19
CA SER A 307 -6.31 15.38 13.53
C SER A 307 -7.81 15.02 13.52
N ARG A 308 -8.56 15.53 12.53
CA ARG A 308 -9.98 15.24 12.31
C ARG A 308 -10.20 13.77 12.00
N MET A 309 -9.41 13.19 11.10
CA MET A 309 -9.50 11.79 10.73
C MET A 309 -9.25 10.87 11.94
N TRP A 310 -8.23 11.12 12.75
CA TRP A 310 -7.96 10.32 13.95
C TRP A 310 -9.03 10.44 15.02
N ARG A 311 -9.56 11.65 15.27
CA ARG A 311 -10.68 11.84 16.22
C ARG A 311 -11.91 11.05 15.75
N MET A 312 -12.18 11.06 14.46
CA MET A 312 -13.29 10.32 13.87
C MET A 312 -13.10 8.80 13.94
N GLN A 313 -11.89 8.31 13.66
CA GLN A 313 -11.54 6.90 13.83
C GLN A 313 -11.75 6.44 15.27
N ILE A 314 -11.28 7.21 16.26
CA ILE A 314 -11.50 6.91 17.68
C ILE A 314 -12.99 6.93 18.04
N LYS A 315 -13.76 7.91 17.55
CA LYS A 315 -15.21 7.97 17.78
C LYS A 315 -15.93 6.70 17.31
N LEU A 316 -15.49 6.11 16.21
CA LEU A 316 -16.06 4.87 15.68
C LEU A 316 -15.48 3.59 16.30
N GLY A 317 -14.48 3.74 17.18
CA GLY A 317 -13.77 2.64 17.85
C GLY A 317 -12.70 1.96 17.00
N CYS A 318 -12.21 2.64 15.97
CA CYS A 318 -11.01 2.25 15.21
C CYS A 318 -9.75 2.71 15.96
N ILE A 319 -8.62 2.03 15.69
CA ILE A 319 -7.32 2.28 16.35
C ILE A 319 -6.35 2.88 15.31
N PRO A 320 -6.00 4.18 15.40
CA PRO A 320 -4.92 4.78 14.62
C PRO A 320 -3.62 3.99 14.78
N TYR A 321 -3.08 3.45 13.69
CA TYR A 321 -1.94 2.52 13.74
C TYR A 321 -0.70 3.03 13.03
N TYR A 322 -0.78 3.39 11.74
CA TYR A 322 0.37 3.91 11.00
C TYR A 322 0.06 5.18 10.22
N PHE A 323 0.96 6.14 10.37
CA PHE A 323 1.19 7.24 9.44
C PHE A 323 2.44 6.87 8.64
N PHE A 324 2.26 6.58 7.36
CA PHE A 324 3.33 6.23 6.44
C PHE A 324 3.78 7.44 5.64
N ILE A 325 5.04 7.46 5.25
CA ILE A 325 5.49 8.22 4.09
C ILE A 325 5.08 7.43 2.84
N GLU A 326 4.62 8.13 1.81
CA GLU A 326 4.29 7.56 0.49
C GLU A 326 5.53 6.93 -0.15
N ARG A 327 5.35 5.81 -0.85
CA ARG A 327 6.51 5.04 -1.35
C ARG A 327 6.99 5.65 -2.65
N ASN A 328 8.30 5.61 -2.87
CA ASN A 328 8.92 5.98 -4.13
C ASN A 328 8.55 5.01 -5.29
N THR A 329 7.34 5.09 -5.85
CA THR A 329 6.89 4.34 -7.03
C THR A 329 5.69 5.00 -7.69
N GLY A 330 5.44 4.69 -8.97
CA GLY A 330 4.27 5.20 -9.68
C GLY A 330 4.34 6.72 -9.80
N ALA A 331 3.25 7.40 -9.43
CA ALA A 331 3.15 8.86 -9.47
C ALA A 331 3.83 9.56 -8.26
N GLU A 332 4.92 9.01 -7.73
CA GLU A 332 5.60 9.50 -6.49
C GLU A 332 5.88 11.01 -6.54
N LYS A 333 6.30 11.54 -7.70
CA LYS A 333 6.68 12.94 -7.86
C LYS A 333 5.50 13.88 -7.67
N TYR A 334 4.30 13.41 -7.97
CA TYR A 334 3.06 14.15 -7.79
C TYR A 334 2.62 14.13 -6.32
N PHE A 335 2.86 13.04 -5.59
CA PHE A 335 2.30 12.80 -4.26
C PHE A 335 3.27 12.97 -3.08
N SER A 336 4.57 13.00 -3.35
CA SER A 336 5.60 13.06 -2.32
C SER A 336 5.65 14.43 -1.62
N ILE A 337 6.02 14.38 -0.34
CA ILE A 337 6.20 15.54 0.53
C ILE A 337 7.56 15.39 1.22
N PRO A 338 8.38 16.47 1.29
CA PRO A 338 9.66 16.43 2.00
C PRO A 338 9.53 15.90 3.44
N LEU A 339 10.51 15.12 3.88
CA LEU A 339 10.48 14.41 5.16
C LEU A 339 10.40 15.35 6.37
N ASN A 340 11.03 16.52 6.30
CA ASN A 340 10.88 17.58 7.30
C ASN A 340 9.43 18.07 7.40
N ARG A 341 8.78 18.34 6.25
CA ARG A 341 7.39 18.79 6.22
C ARG A 341 6.44 17.67 6.67
N ALA A 342 6.71 16.42 6.32
CA ALA A 342 5.94 15.27 6.79
C ALA A 342 6.01 15.13 8.32
N LEU A 343 7.19 15.37 8.91
CA LEU A 343 7.37 15.41 10.36
C LEU A 343 6.60 16.57 11.00
N ASP A 344 6.61 17.76 10.40
CA ASP A 344 5.83 18.91 10.89
C ASP A 344 4.33 18.59 10.90
N ILE A 345 3.80 18.10 9.77
CA ILE A 345 2.38 17.72 9.63
C ILE A 345 1.98 16.70 10.70
N PHE A 346 2.79 15.64 10.85
CA PHE A 346 2.55 14.63 11.87
C PHE A 346 2.58 15.22 13.28
N THR A 347 3.59 16.05 13.60
CA THR A 347 3.78 16.62 14.93
C THR A 347 2.66 17.57 15.32
N GLU A 348 2.24 18.45 14.41
CA GLU A 348 1.12 19.37 14.60
C GLU A 348 -0.20 18.61 14.83
N ALA A 349 -0.48 17.59 13.99
CA ALA A 349 -1.65 16.73 14.16
C ALA A 349 -1.62 15.96 15.49
N TYR A 350 -0.45 15.41 15.86
CA TYR A 350 -0.26 14.59 17.05
C TYR A 350 -0.45 15.41 18.34
N ARG A 351 -0.01 16.68 18.34
CA ARG A 351 -0.20 17.62 19.45
C ARG A 351 -1.67 17.98 19.67
N SER A 352 -2.46 18.08 18.60
CA SER A 352 -3.85 18.52 18.66
C SER A 352 -4.86 17.42 19.04
N VAL A 353 -4.43 16.17 19.21
CA VAL A 353 -5.30 15.04 19.56
C VAL A 353 -5.01 14.45 20.94
N SER A 354 -5.99 13.71 21.48
CA SER A 354 -5.90 13.03 22.78
C SER A 354 -4.98 11.80 22.73
N GLY A 355 -4.62 11.26 23.92
CA GLY A 355 -3.79 10.07 24.05
C GLY A 355 -4.31 8.84 23.30
N LEU A 356 -5.62 8.69 23.13
CA LEU A 356 -6.21 7.56 22.38
C LEU A 356 -5.82 7.62 20.89
N SER A 357 -5.79 8.80 20.29
CA SER A 357 -5.37 8.98 18.89
C SER A 357 -3.86 8.80 18.70
N ARG A 358 -3.09 9.00 19.77
CA ARG A 358 -1.62 8.95 19.80
C ARG A 358 -1.02 7.54 19.74
N THR A 359 -1.85 6.50 19.57
CA THR A 359 -1.40 5.12 19.29
C THR A 359 -0.78 4.97 17.90
N VAL A 360 -1.02 5.95 17.00
CA VAL A 360 -0.43 6.01 15.67
C VAL A 360 1.10 6.07 15.73
N ARG A 361 1.75 5.32 14.83
CA ARG A 361 3.21 5.32 14.68
C ARG A 361 3.58 6.01 13.38
N GLY A 362 4.45 7.01 13.45
CA GLY A 362 4.99 7.69 12.28
C GLY A 362 5.68 9.01 12.63
N PRO A 363 6.12 9.77 11.60
CA PRO A 363 6.12 9.36 10.19
C PRO A 363 7.05 8.17 9.95
N SER A 364 6.62 7.19 9.14
CA SER A 364 7.41 5.97 8.93
C SER A 364 7.48 5.51 7.47
N MET A 365 8.65 5.03 7.07
CA MET A 365 8.95 4.49 5.76
C MET A 365 9.12 2.97 5.85
N SER A 366 8.45 2.22 4.99
CA SER A 366 8.67 0.76 4.86
C SER A 366 9.73 0.48 3.80
N ALA A 367 10.98 0.77 4.12
CA ALA A 367 12.12 0.74 3.23
C ALA A 367 12.82 -0.63 3.18
N MET A 368 13.91 -0.74 2.41
CA MET A 368 14.69 -1.96 2.28
C MET A 368 15.19 -2.54 3.62
N PRO A 369 15.93 -1.81 4.48
CA PRO A 369 16.45 -2.33 5.75
C PRO A 369 15.35 -2.74 6.73
N GLY A 370 14.20 -2.07 6.67
CA GLY A 370 13.17 -2.20 7.67
C GLY A 370 12.13 -1.10 7.60
N LYS A 371 11.33 -0.98 8.66
CA LYS A 371 10.45 0.14 8.89
C LYS A 371 11.16 1.20 9.70
N VAL A 372 11.56 2.28 9.04
CA VAL A 372 12.26 3.42 9.64
C VAL A 372 11.24 4.47 10.04
N ALA A 373 11.39 5.08 11.22
CA ALA A 373 10.59 6.20 11.66
C ALA A 373 11.46 7.43 11.88
N ILE A 374 10.92 8.60 11.52
CA ILE A 374 11.50 9.90 11.84
C ILE A 374 11.01 10.26 13.24
N VAL A 375 11.94 10.37 14.18
CA VAL A 375 11.67 10.72 15.58
C VAL A 375 11.60 12.23 15.75
N GLY A 376 12.47 12.96 15.05
CA GLY A 376 12.59 14.40 15.17
C GLY A 376 13.68 14.97 14.28
N ILE A 377 13.87 16.29 14.38
CA ILE A 377 15.03 17.02 13.87
C ILE A 377 15.77 17.57 15.08
N ALA A 378 17.10 17.47 15.09
CA ALA A 378 17.94 17.97 16.16
C ALA A 378 19.16 18.70 15.60
N GLU A 379 19.79 19.53 16.42
CA GLU A 379 21.12 20.08 16.16
C GLU A 379 22.11 19.40 17.10
N ILE A 380 23.09 18.70 16.54
CA ILE A 380 24.08 17.90 17.29
C ILE A 380 25.46 18.30 16.76
N MET A 381 26.33 18.76 17.66
CA MET A 381 27.68 19.25 17.30
C MET A 381 27.68 20.33 16.20
N GLY A 382 26.64 21.18 16.17
CA GLY A 382 26.48 22.24 15.17
C GLY A 382 25.95 21.75 13.81
N GLU A 383 25.63 20.46 13.67
CA GLU A 383 25.02 19.89 12.47
C GLU A 383 23.52 19.64 12.69
N LYS A 384 22.70 20.14 11.78
CA LYS A 384 21.25 19.86 11.77
C LYS A 384 21.02 18.48 11.15
N VAL A 385 20.33 17.60 11.87
CA VAL A 385 20.16 16.20 11.50
C VAL A 385 18.71 15.72 11.66
N PHE A 386 18.32 14.76 10.84
CA PHE A 386 17.16 13.91 11.12
C PHE A 386 17.55 12.85 12.16
N VAL A 387 16.72 12.68 13.19
CA VAL A 387 16.83 11.61 14.18
C VAL A 387 15.90 10.47 13.76
N LEU A 388 16.46 9.30 13.50
CA LEU A 388 15.74 8.15 12.92
C LEU A 388 15.84 6.93 13.85
N THR A 389 14.88 6.02 13.73
CA THR A 389 14.93 4.72 14.43
C THR A 389 14.24 3.63 13.62
N MET A 390 14.64 2.37 13.81
CA MET A 390 13.93 1.24 13.20
C MET A 390 12.80 0.73 14.10
N LEU A 391 11.55 0.84 13.65
CA LEU A 391 10.39 0.23 14.29
C LEU A 391 10.38 -1.30 14.12
N GLN A 392 10.97 -1.77 13.03
CA GLN A 392 11.12 -3.18 12.69
C GLN A 392 12.22 -3.30 11.64
N ALA A 393 13.05 -4.34 11.67
CA ALA A 393 14.21 -4.47 10.80
C ALA A 393 14.38 -5.90 10.26
N ARG A 394 15.09 -6.06 9.13
CA ARG A 394 15.46 -7.37 8.56
C ARG A 394 16.34 -8.14 9.54
N ASN A 395 17.40 -7.52 10.05
CA ASN A 395 18.10 -7.99 11.23
C ASN A 395 17.37 -7.44 12.47
N PRO A 396 16.78 -8.29 13.34
CA PRO A 396 16.07 -7.84 14.53
C PRO A 396 16.91 -6.96 15.46
N GLN A 397 18.24 -7.12 15.48
CA GLN A 397 19.15 -6.36 16.34
C GLN A 397 19.20 -4.86 16.00
N TRP A 398 18.86 -4.45 14.77
CA TRP A 398 18.80 -3.03 14.41
C TRP A 398 17.57 -2.32 15.00
N THR A 399 16.58 -3.08 15.48
CA THR A 399 15.31 -2.53 15.98
C THR A 399 15.57 -1.61 17.17
N LYS A 400 14.93 -0.44 17.17
CA LYS A 400 15.09 0.63 18.16
C LYS A 400 16.48 1.26 18.25
N THR A 401 17.43 0.89 17.39
CA THR A 401 18.72 1.60 17.29
C THR A 401 18.48 2.99 16.68
N PRO A 402 18.83 4.09 17.39
CA PRO A 402 18.80 5.43 16.84
C PRO A 402 19.94 5.61 15.83
N PHE A 403 19.69 6.38 14.78
CA PHE A 403 20.73 6.79 13.82
C PHE A 403 20.38 8.16 13.23
N PHE A 404 21.38 8.81 12.64
CA PHE A 404 21.29 10.20 12.22
C PHE A 404 21.59 10.34 10.74
N ALA A 405 20.80 11.17 10.07
CA ALA A 405 21.05 11.58 8.69
C ALA A 405 21.19 13.09 8.62
N LYS A 406 21.99 13.60 7.69
CA LYS A 406 22.08 15.03 7.40
C LYS A 406 20.68 15.56 7.12
N PHE A 407 20.39 16.76 7.61
CA PHE A 407 19.14 17.43 7.28
C PHE A 407 19.09 17.73 5.78
N SER A 408 17.95 17.44 5.16
CA SER A 408 17.64 17.76 3.77
C SER A 408 16.25 18.36 3.69
N GLU A 409 16.12 19.48 2.98
CA GLU A 409 14.85 20.16 2.74
C GLU A 409 14.04 19.51 1.61
N THR A 410 14.67 18.64 0.83
CA THR A 410 14.09 18.07 -0.39
C THR A 410 13.94 16.56 -0.34
N ALA A 411 14.65 15.87 0.57
CA ALA A 411 14.54 14.42 0.69
C ALA A 411 13.10 14.01 1.01
N THR A 412 12.58 13.05 0.26
CA THR A 412 11.23 12.48 0.39
C THR A 412 11.25 11.02 0.80
N TRP A 413 12.40 10.34 0.66
CA TRP A 413 12.55 8.92 1.00
C TRP A 413 13.92 8.59 1.62
N LEU A 414 14.07 7.37 2.15
CA LEU A 414 15.25 6.95 2.92
C LEU A 414 16.55 6.91 2.10
N ASN A 415 16.48 6.55 0.82
CA ASN A 415 17.66 6.44 -0.04
C ASN A 415 18.19 7.80 -0.52
N GLU A 416 17.47 8.89 -0.24
CA GLU A 416 17.88 10.27 -0.51
C GLU A 416 18.56 10.92 0.71
N LEU A 417 18.65 10.19 1.83
CA LEU A 417 19.29 10.65 3.05
C LEU A 417 20.76 10.22 3.08
N GLU A 418 21.62 11.14 3.49
CA GLU A 418 23.05 10.89 3.74
C GLU A 418 23.31 10.71 5.24
N PRO A 419 24.25 9.83 5.63
CA PRO A 419 24.69 9.74 7.03
C PRO A 419 25.26 11.07 7.54
N ALA A 420 24.94 11.41 8.80
CA ALA A 420 25.44 12.62 9.46
C ALA A 420 26.88 12.43 9.97
N PHE A 421 27.50 13.52 10.45
CA PHE A 421 28.77 13.52 11.19
C PHE A 421 30.00 13.02 10.40
N GLY A 422 29.95 13.13 9.07
CA GLY A 422 31.04 12.69 8.19
C GLY A 422 31.14 11.17 8.02
N GLU A 423 30.14 10.42 8.48
CA GLU A 423 30.05 8.99 8.23
C GLU A 423 29.77 8.70 6.75
N GLU A 424 30.40 7.68 6.19
CA GLU A 424 30.16 7.27 4.80
C GLU A 424 28.92 6.37 4.68
N ARG A 425 28.56 5.65 5.76
CA ARG A 425 27.49 4.65 5.74
C ARG A 425 26.64 4.69 7.02
N PHE A 426 25.36 4.41 6.90
CA PHE A 426 24.51 4.09 8.04
C PHE A 426 24.93 2.76 8.67
N PHE A 427 24.74 2.65 9.99
CA PHE A 427 25.16 1.50 10.80
C PHE A 427 24.70 0.12 10.27
N TYR A 428 23.57 0.07 9.54
CA TYR A 428 22.99 -1.17 9.02
C TYR A 428 23.46 -1.54 7.61
N GLN A 429 24.11 -0.63 6.87
CA GLN A 429 24.31 -0.81 5.42
C GLN A 429 25.23 -2.00 5.10
N ASN A 430 26.36 -2.14 5.81
CA ASN A 430 27.30 -3.25 5.57
C ASN A 430 26.63 -4.62 5.75
N GLU A 431 25.91 -4.81 6.86
CA GLU A 431 25.18 -6.07 7.11
C GLU A 431 23.99 -6.25 6.15
N LEU A 432 23.32 -5.16 5.75
CA LEU A 432 22.25 -5.21 4.76
C LEU A 432 22.78 -5.73 3.42
N ASP A 433 23.92 -5.21 2.95
CA ASP A 433 24.53 -5.62 1.69
C ASP A 433 24.88 -7.12 1.72
N GLN A 434 25.45 -7.61 2.83
CA GLN A 434 25.72 -9.03 3.03
C GLN A 434 24.43 -9.88 2.97
N LEU A 435 23.35 -9.42 3.59
CA LEU A 435 22.05 -10.11 3.55
C LEU A 435 21.45 -10.13 2.13
N VAL A 436 21.62 -9.06 1.37
CA VAL A 436 21.17 -8.98 -0.03
C VAL A 436 21.99 -9.94 -0.89
N GLN A 437 23.31 -9.87 -0.81
CA GLN A 437 24.23 -10.75 -1.54
C GLN A 437 23.99 -12.23 -1.22
N ALA A 438 23.75 -12.59 0.05
CA ALA A 438 23.43 -13.96 0.43
C ALA A 438 22.13 -14.47 -0.21
N LYS A 439 21.14 -13.60 -0.39
CA LYS A 439 19.87 -13.95 -1.06
C LYS A 439 19.97 -13.95 -2.58
N GLU A 440 20.74 -13.04 -3.15
CA GLU A 440 21.02 -13.00 -4.59
C GLU A 440 21.88 -14.18 -5.02
N GLY A 441 22.92 -14.54 -4.25
CA GLY A 441 23.69 -15.77 -4.46
C GLY A 441 22.79 -17.00 -4.47
N GLN A 442 21.78 -17.07 -3.58
CA GLN A 442 20.76 -18.12 -3.62
C GLN A 442 19.82 -18.06 -4.85
N MET A 443 19.70 -16.93 -5.55
CA MET A 443 19.00 -16.84 -6.84
C MET A 443 19.90 -17.25 -8.02
N PHE A 444 21.19 -16.92 -8.00
CA PHE A 444 22.12 -17.19 -9.10
C PHE A 444 22.63 -18.64 -9.19
N PHE A 445 22.64 -19.40 -8.08
CA PHE A 445 23.12 -20.79 -8.10
C PHE A 445 22.18 -21.82 -8.77
N LYS A 446 21.06 -21.40 -9.39
CA LYS A 446 20.18 -22.29 -10.16
C LYS A 446 19.47 -21.60 -11.34
N SER A 447 20.22 -21.20 -12.35
CA SER A 447 19.65 -20.96 -13.68
C SER A 447 20.47 -21.63 -14.79
N ASP A 448 20.50 -22.96 -14.81
CA ASP A 448 20.67 -23.69 -16.07
C ASP A 448 19.32 -23.75 -16.80
N ALA A 449 18.85 -22.58 -17.22
CA ALA A 449 17.85 -22.38 -18.26
C ALA A 449 17.79 -20.88 -18.55
N GLY A 450 18.37 -20.49 -19.69
CA GLY A 450 18.54 -19.10 -20.09
C GLY A 450 17.27 -18.28 -19.98
N THR A 451 17.29 -17.29 -19.09
CA THR A 451 16.44 -16.10 -19.15
C THR A 451 17.30 -14.95 -18.63
N LYS A 452 17.77 -14.08 -19.53
CA LYS A 452 18.42 -12.82 -19.14
C LYS A 452 17.40 -11.97 -18.38
N VAL A 453 17.60 -11.79 -17.09
CA VAL A 453 16.89 -10.79 -16.27
C VAL A 453 17.87 -9.66 -16.00
N LEU A 454 17.45 -8.46 -16.41
CA LEU A 454 17.98 -7.12 -16.14
C LEU A 454 19.19 -7.06 -15.19
N GLU A 455 20.38 -7.04 -15.80
CA GLU A 455 21.60 -6.53 -15.20
C GLU A 455 21.51 -5.00 -15.06
N ASP A 456 22.12 -4.51 -13.99
CA ASP A 456 22.62 -3.13 -13.76
C ASP A 456 21.65 -2.05 -13.23
N ALA A 457 21.52 -2.06 -11.90
CA ALA A 457 21.63 -0.84 -11.11
C ALA A 457 22.60 -1.07 -9.93
N ALA A 458 23.77 -1.62 -10.24
CA ALA A 458 24.93 -1.49 -9.36
C ALA A 458 25.48 -0.08 -9.57
N ILE A 459 25.39 0.74 -8.53
CA ILE A 459 26.03 2.04 -8.48
C ILE A 459 27.54 1.82 -8.59
N ASN A 460 28.16 2.41 -9.61
CA ASN A 460 29.61 2.48 -9.77
C ASN A 460 30.22 3.02 -8.48
N ILE A 461 31.02 2.19 -7.82
CA ILE A 461 32.04 2.62 -6.86
C ILE A 461 33.34 2.53 -7.64
N ASP A 462 33.80 3.68 -8.15
CA ASP A 462 35.18 3.93 -8.60
C ASP A 462 35.33 5.46 -8.79
N GLU A 463 35.62 6.16 -7.69
CA GLU A 463 36.78 7.05 -7.49
C GLU A 463 36.74 7.66 -6.08
#